data_AF-A0A8T4T719-F1
#
_entry.id   AF-A0A8T4T719-F1
#
_cell.length_a   1.000
_cell.length_b   1.000
_cell.length_c   1.000
_cell.angle_alpha   90.00
_cell.angle_beta   90.00
_cell.angle_gamma   90.00
#
_symmetry.space_group_name_H-M   'P 1'
#
loop_
_entity.id
_entity.type
_entity.pdbx_description
1 polymer ?
#
loop_
_entity_poly.entity_id
_entity_poly.type
_entity_poly.pdbx_seq_one_letter_code
_entity_poly.pdbx_strand_id
1 'polypeptide(L)'
;MKYLPITVKLEKDYAERLKKVCNLNKTQVSTFIREAIFSKLDEGAISNIAGKNEPAYVPEKDNFSWKVKLDDGKEVEIMKDISLEFIEDLVKQLEFQLKKRQEVLRKQDKKSVAVPRRLIK
;
A
#
# COMPACT_ATOMS: atom_id res chain seq x y z
N MET A 1 20.73 -21.83 -9.69
CA MET A 1 20.78 -20.35 -9.55
C MET A 1 22.22 -19.90 -9.58
N LYS A 2 22.54 -18.84 -10.34
CA LYS A 2 23.90 -18.29 -10.45
C LYS A 2 23.96 -17.04 -9.58
N TYR A 3 24.80 -17.07 -8.53
CA TYR A 3 24.97 -15.93 -7.63
C TYR A 3 26.19 -15.10 -8.04
N LEU A 4 26.08 -13.77 -7.96
CA LEU A 4 27.19 -12.85 -8.19
C LEU A 4 27.57 -12.20 -6.85
N PRO A 5 28.86 -12.20 -6.47
CA PRO A 5 29.30 -11.52 -5.27
C PRO A 5 29.25 -10.00 -5.47
N ILE A 6 28.67 -9.29 -4.51
CA ILE A 6 28.67 -7.83 -4.45
C ILE A 6 29.39 -7.43 -3.17
N THR A 7 30.44 -6.61 -3.29
CA THR A 7 31.22 -6.10 -2.16
C THR A 7 30.97 -4.60 -2.01
N VAL A 8 30.61 -4.18 -0.80
CA VAL A 8 30.35 -2.76 -0.49
C VAL A 8 31.16 -2.37 0.74
N LYS A 9 31.73 -1.18 0.73
CA LYS A 9 32.40 -0.59 1.89
C LYS A 9 31.36 0.07 2.78
N LEU A 10 31.40 -0.24 4.07
CA LEU A 10 30.58 0.36 5.11
C LEU A 10 31.51 1.08 6.08
N GLU A 11 31.05 2.18 6.67
CA GLU A 11 31.76 2.77 7.81
C GLU A 11 31.77 1.77 8.97
N LYS A 12 32.84 1.85 9.76
CA LYS A 12 33.12 0.88 10.83
C LYS A 12 31.94 0.74 11.80
N ASP A 13 31.37 1.87 12.22
CA ASP A 13 30.27 1.91 13.21
C ASP A 13 29.01 1.23 12.67
N TYR A 14 28.67 1.44 11.39
CA TYR A 14 27.55 0.76 10.74
C TYR A 14 27.80 -0.74 10.56
N ALA A 15 29.03 -1.14 10.25
CA ALA A 15 29.39 -2.55 10.12
C ALA A 15 29.30 -3.29 11.47
N GLU A 16 29.74 -2.66 12.56
CA GLU A 16 29.62 -3.21 13.91
C GLU A 16 28.16 -3.32 14.35
N ARG A 17 27.36 -2.27 14.10
CA ARG A 17 25.92 -2.27 14.39
C ARG A 17 25.19 -3.36 13.60
N LEU A 18 25.50 -3.53 12.31
CA LEU A 18 24.93 -4.57 11.47
C LEU A 18 25.22 -5.97 12.00
N LYS A 19 26.48 -6.24 12.40
CA LYS A 19 26.86 -7.51 13.02
C LYS A 19 26.10 -7.76 14.31
N LYS A 20 25.94 -6.74 15.16
CA LYS A 20 25.19 -6.84 16.41
C LYS A 20 23.73 -7.21 16.16
N VAL A 21 23.07 -6.55 15.21
CA VAL A 21 21.68 -6.85 14.82
C VAL A 21 21.54 -8.28 14.30
N CYS A 22 22.44 -8.69 13.40
CA CYS A 22 22.45 -10.05 12.85
C CYS A 22 22.64 -11.12 13.94
N ASN A 23 23.53 -10.87 14.90
CA ASN A 23 23.77 -11.77 16.03
C ASN A 23 22.53 -11.92 16.92
N LEU A 24 21.86 -10.81 17.24
CA LEU A 24 20.63 -10.81 18.05
C LEU A 24 19.52 -11.62 17.37
N ASN A 25 19.40 -11.48 16.05
CA ASN A 25 18.36 -12.14 15.26
C ASN A 25 18.75 -13.55 14.78
N LYS A 26 19.94 -14.05 15.17
CA LYS A 26 20.51 -15.33 14.71
C LYS A 26 20.52 -15.48 13.19
N THR A 27 20.77 -14.37 12.49
CA THR A 27 20.79 -14.29 11.02
C THR A 27 22.20 -14.01 10.52
N GLN A 28 22.54 -14.50 9.32
CA GLN A 28 23.81 -14.13 8.67
C GLN A 28 23.71 -12.75 8.02
N VAL A 29 24.80 -11.98 8.05
CA VAL A 29 24.89 -10.66 7.42
C VAL A 29 24.53 -10.73 5.92
N SER A 30 24.96 -11.77 5.23
CA SER A 30 24.64 -12.02 3.82
C SER A 30 23.15 -12.21 3.56
N THR A 31 22.45 -12.92 4.45
CA THR A 31 21.00 -13.13 4.38
C THR A 31 20.27 -11.82 4.65
N PHE A 32 20.65 -11.11 5.72
CA PHE A 32 20.07 -9.81 6.06
C PHE A 32 20.20 -8.79 4.92
N ILE A 33 21.39 -8.67 4.33
CA ILE A 33 21.62 -7.75 3.21
C ILE A 33 20.80 -8.17 1.99
N ARG A 34 20.73 -9.47 1.70
CA ARG A 34 19.93 -9.99 0.57
C ARG A 34 18.46 -9.66 0.73
N GLU A 35 17.89 -9.91 1.91
CA GLU A 35 16.48 -9.61 2.20
C GLU A 35 16.21 -8.10 2.15
N ALA A 36 17.11 -7.28 2.69
CA ALA A 36 16.99 -5.83 2.62
C ALA A 36 17.03 -5.31 1.17
N ILE A 37 17.91 -5.89 0.33
CA ILE A 37 17.99 -5.55 -1.10
C ILE A 37 16.70 -5.96 -1.80
N PHE A 38 16.20 -7.18 -1.60
CA PHE A 38 14.95 -7.62 -2.24
C PHE A 38 13.76 -6.77 -1.80
N SER A 39 13.61 -6.53 -0.49
CA SER A 39 12.59 -5.63 0.04
C SER A 39 12.63 -4.26 -0.63
N LYS A 40 13.81 -3.68 -0.85
CA LYS A 40 13.95 -2.39 -1.55
C LYS A 40 13.70 -2.45 -3.05
N LEU A 41 14.05 -3.55 -3.71
CA LEU A 41 13.73 -3.74 -5.12
C LEU A 41 12.22 -3.91 -5.34
N ASP A 42 11.54 -4.56 -4.40
CA ASP A 42 10.10 -4.79 -4.44
C ASP A 42 9.29 -3.54 -4.02
N GLU A 43 9.84 -2.68 -3.17
CA GLU A 43 9.21 -1.42 -2.73
C GLU A 43 8.93 -0.41 -3.87
N GLY A 44 9.61 -0.54 -5.02
CA GLY A 44 9.46 0.35 -6.18
C GLY A 44 8.68 -0.26 -7.34
N ALA A 45 8.27 -1.52 -7.25
CA ALA A 45 7.41 -2.12 -8.24
C ALA A 45 6.01 -1.55 -8.06
N ILE A 46 5.62 -0.61 -8.94
CA ILE A 46 4.20 -0.38 -9.20
C ILE A 46 3.67 -1.74 -9.63
N SER A 47 2.99 -2.43 -8.72
CA SER A 47 2.24 -3.60 -9.10
C SER A 47 1.22 -3.11 -10.13
N ASN A 48 1.35 -3.54 -11.39
CA ASN A 48 0.35 -3.30 -12.43
C ASN A 48 -0.93 -4.12 -12.15
N ILE A 49 -1.27 -4.29 -10.87
CA ILE A 49 -2.32 -5.16 -10.40
C ILE A 49 -3.49 -4.25 -10.07
N ALA A 50 -4.46 -4.26 -10.98
CA ALA A 50 -5.77 -3.69 -10.75
C ALA A 50 -6.67 -4.72 -10.03
N GLY A 51 -7.68 -4.20 -9.36
CA GLY A 51 -8.65 -5.01 -8.64
C GLY A 51 -9.86 -4.20 -8.20
N LYS A 52 -10.80 -4.89 -7.56
CA LYS A 52 -12.04 -4.30 -7.05
C LYS A 52 -12.09 -4.40 -5.53
N ASN A 53 -12.51 -3.31 -4.89
CA ASN A 53 -12.80 -3.30 -3.46
C ASN A 53 -14.09 -4.08 -3.17
N GLU A 54 -14.01 -5.01 -2.24
CA GLU A 54 -15.11 -5.85 -1.76
C GLU A 54 -15.21 -5.70 -0.24
N PRO A 55 -15.84 -4.60 0.25
CA PRO A 55 -16.27 -4.52 1.63
C PRO A 55 -17.45 -5.48 1.86
N ALA A 56 -17.41 -6.23 2.96
CA ALA A 56 -18.42 -7.22 3.32
C ALA A 56 -18.77 -7.16 4.80
N TYR A 57 -20.06 -7.23 5.11
CA TYR A 57 -20.56 -7.40 6.47
C TYR A 57 -20.41 -8.87 6.90
N VAL A 58 -19.95 -9.10 8.13
CA VAL A 58 -19.75 -10.41 8.75
C VAL A 58 -20.76 -10.55 9.89
N PRO A 59 -21.93 -11.16 9.64
CA PRO A 59 -23.04 -11.19 10.61
C PRO A 59 -22.69 -11.90 11.92
N GLU A 60 -21.81 -12.89 11.86
CA GLU A 60 -21.42 -13.71 13.03
C GLU A 60 -20.72 -12.90 14.11
N LYS A 61 -20.01 -11.83 13.72
CA LYS A 61 -19.20 -11.00 14.62
C LYS A 61 -19.69 -9.56 14.71
N ASP A 62 -20.79 -9.24 14.03
CA ASP A 62 -21.32 -7.89 13.88
C ASP A 62 -20.23 -6.87 13.49
N ASN A 63 -19.45 -7.23 12.47
CA ASN A 63 -18.34 -6.42 12.00
C ASN A 63 -18.21 -6.46 10.48
N PHE A 64 -17.29 -5.68 9.94
CA PHE A 64 -17.03 -5.61 8.51
C PHE A 64 -15.62 -6.11 8.19
N SER A 65 -15.46 -6.60 6.98
CA SER A 65 -14.17 -6.95 6.39
C SER A 65 -14.04 -6.22 5.06
N TRP A 66 -12.81 -5.98 4.63
CA TRP A 66 -12.52 -5.37 3.35
C TRP A 66 -11.41 -6.14 2.67
N LYS A 67 -11.74 -6.71 1.52
CA LYS A 67 -10.79 -7.36 0.62
C LYS A 67 -10.69 -6.62 -0.72
N VAL A 68 -9.58 -6.81 -1.42
CA VAL A 68 -9.45 -6.45 -2.83
C VAL A 68 -9.34 -7.73 -3.62
N LYS A 69 -10.27 -7.90 -4.56
CA LYS A 69 -10.21 -8.96 -5.55
C LYS A 69 -9.40 -8.46 -6.75
N LEU A 70 -8.23 -9.04 -6.93
CA LEU A 70 -7.32 -8.70 -8.02
C LEU A 70 -7.83 -9.29 -9.34
N ASP A 71 -7.46 -8.68 -10.46
CA ASP A 71 -7.84 -9.17 -11.80
C ASP A 71 -7.25 -10.57 -12.12
N ASP A 72 -6.18 -10.98 -11.43
CA ASP A 72 -5.59 -12.32 -11.52
C ASP A 72 -6.35 -13.38 -10.68
N GLY A 73 -7.46 -12.99 -10.06
CA GLY A 73 -8.33 -13.86 -9.27
C GLY A 73 -7.90 -14.04 -7.80
N LYS A 74 -6.77 -13.45 -7.37
CA LYS A 74 -6.37 -13.48 -5.96
C LYS A 74 -7.20 -12.51 -5.13
N GLU A 75 -7.40 -12.87 -3.86
CA GLU A 75 -7.96 -11.98 -2.86
C GLU A 75 -6.87 -11.49 -1.91
N VAL A 76 -6.83 -10.19 -1.66
CA VAL A 76 -5.95 -9.57 -0.67
C VAL A 76 -6.82 -8.96 0.41
N GLU A 77 -6.67 -9.41 1.65
CA GLU A 77 -7.33 -8.79 2.80
C GLU A 77 -6.65 -7.44 3.12
N ILE A 78 -7.44 -6.37 3.10
CA ILE A 78 -6.97 -5.02 3.42
C ILE A 78 -7.17 -4.76 4.91
N MET A 79 -8.37 -5.06 5.40
CA MET A 79 -8.76 -4.86 6.80
C MET A 79 -9.80 -5.90 7.22
N LYS A 80 -9.74 -6.30 8.49
CA LYS A 80 -10.68 -7.23 9.12
C LYS A 80 -11.19 -6.67 10.45
N ASP A 81 -12.29 -7.23 10.94
CA ASP A 81 -12.89 -6.89 12.22
C ASP A 81 -13.16 -5.37 12.38
N ILE A 82 -13.64 -4.75 11.30
CA ILE A 82 -13.91 -3.32 11.22
C ILE A 82 -15.24 -3.03 11.91
N SER A 83 -15.28 -2.07 12.84
CA SER A 83 -16.54 -1.75 13.54
C SER A 83 -17.50 -0.93 12.68
N LEU A 84 -18.78 -0.94 13.07
CA LEU A 84 -19.82 -0.14 12.41
C LEU A 84 -19.48 1.36 12.46
N GLU A 85 -19.03 1.86 13.61
CA GLU A 85 -18.72 3.28 13.80
C GLU A 85 -17.60 3.75 12.87
N PHE A 86 -16.59 2.90 12.65
CA PHE A 86 -15.54 3.17 11.69
C PHE A 86 -16.08 3.30 10.27
N ILE A 87 -16.96 2.38 9.85
CA ILE A 87 -17.56 2.42 8.51
C ILE A 87 -18.43 3.66 8.35
N GLU A 88 -19.24 4.02 9.35
CA GLU A 88 -20.09 5.20 9.31
C GLU A 88 -19.27 6.50 9.20
N ASP A 89 -18.19 6.63 9.98
CA ASP A 89 -17.32 7.80 9.88
C ASP A 89 -16.60 7.86 8.54
N LEU A 90 -16.10 6.72 8.05
CA LEU A 90 -15.46 6.63 6.74
C LEU A 90 -16.41 7.08 5.62
N VAL A 91 -17.67 6.62 5.63
CA VAL A 91 -18.68 7.04 4.65
C VAL A 91 -18.90 8.55 4.71
N LYS A 92 -19.10 9.12 5.90
CA LYS A 92 -19.29 10.58 6.07
C LYS A 92 -18.09 11.37 5.53
N GLN A 93 -16.88 10.95 5.83
CA GLN A 93 -15.66 11.60 5.35
C GLN A 93 -15.53 11.50 3.82
N LEU A 94 -15.80 10.34 3.24
CA LEU A 94 -15.75 10.14 1.79
C LEU A 94 -16.79 11.00 1.08
N GLU A 95 -18.02 11.05 1.57
CA GLU A 95 -19.08 11.91 1.02
C GLU A 95 -18.67 13.39 1.05
N PHE A 96 -18.12 13.84 2.19
CA PHE A 96 -17.63 15.21 2.33
C PHE A 96 -16.52 15.53 1.31
N GLN A 97 -15.54 14.65 1.14
CA GLN A 97 -14.44 14.85 0.18
C GLN A 97 -14.93 14.79 -1.28
N LEU A 98 -15.87 13.90 -1.60
CA LEU A 98 -16.49 13.81 -2.92
C LEU A 98 -17.26 15.09 -3.26
N LYS A 99 -18.00 15.65 -2.31
CA LYS A 99 -18.69 16.94 -2.46
C LYS A 99 -17.69 18.08 -2.66
N LYS A 100 -16.68 18.18 -1.80
CA LYS A 100 -15.61 19.20 -1.91
C LYS A 100 -14.92 19.12 -3.27
N ARG A 101 -14.66 17.91 -3.79
CA ARG A 101 -14.10 17.71 -5.13
C ARG A 101 -15.01 18.28 -6.22
N GLN A 102 -16.33 18.08 -6.14
CA GLN A 102 -17.27 18.63 -7.11
C GLN A 102 -17.26 20.17 -7.07
N GLU A 103 -17.25 20.76 -5.87
CA GLU A 103 -17.19 22.21 -5.67
C GLU A 103 -15.91 22.82 -6.23
N VAL A 104 -14.74 22.21 -5.96
CA VAL A 104 -13.44 22.65 -6.49
C VAL A 104 -13.38 22.56 -8.01
N LEU A 105 -13.91 21.48 -8.59
CA LEU A 105 -13.93 21.29 -10.04
C LEU A 105 -14.96 22.19 -10.74
N ARG A 106 -15.85 22.87 -10.00
CA ARG A 106 -16.95 23.73 -10.51
C ARG A 106 -17.71 23.09 -11.68
N LYS A 107 -17.86 21.77 -11.66
CA LYS A 107 -18.54 21.05 -12.73
C LYS A 107 -20.03 21.37 -12.68
N GLN A 108 -20.54 22.04 -13.71
CA GLN A 108 -21.97 22.29 -13.86
C GLN A 108 -22.74 21.01 -14.21
N ASP A 109 -22.10 20.06 -14.90
CA ASP A 109 -22.64 18.74 -15.23
C ASP A 109 -21.76 17.63 -14.63
N LYS A 110 -22.40 16.63 -14.02
CA LYS A 110 -21.75 15.43 -13.45
C LYS A 110 -20.97 14.64 -14.51
N LYS A 111 -21.35 14.71 -15.80
CA LYS A 111 -20.65 14.05 -16.90
C LYS A 111 -19.44 14.83 -17.43
N SER A 112 -19.25 16.09 -17.03
CA SER A 112 -18.12 16.88 -17.52
C SER A 112 -16.78 16.31 -17.03
N VAL A 113 -15.78 16.31 -17.90
CA VAL A 113 -14.40 15.93 -17.56
C VAL A 113 -13.66 17.18 -17.07
N ALA A 114 -12.83 17.02 -16.03
CA ALA A 114 -12.00 18.12 -15.56
C ALA A 114 -10.88 18.34 -16.57
N VAL A 115 -10.84 19.50 -17.22
CA VAL A 115 -9.79 19.84 -18.19
C VAL A 115 -8.66 20.58 -17.47
N PRO A 116 -7.41 20.10 -17.53
CA PRO A 116 -6.26 20.82 -17.01
C PRO A 116 -6.16 22.23 -17.61
N ARG A 117 -5.95 23.26 -16.78
CA ARG A 117 -5.86 24.67 -17.23
C ARG A 117 -4.84 24.89 -18.35
N ARG A 118 -3.76 24.09 -18.41
CA ARG A 118 -2.74 24.17 -19.47
C ARG A 118 -3.26 23.83 -20.88
N LEU A 119 -4.44 23.22 -21.00
CA LEU A 119 -5.07 22.86 -22.27
C LEU A 119 -6.14 23.87 -22.71
N ILE A 120 -6.47 24.85 -21.88
CA ILE A 120 -7.46 25.89 -22.17
C ILE A 120 -6.68 27.16 -22.50
N LYS A 121 -6.83 27.67 -23.74
CA LYS A 121 -6.21 28.94 -24.20
C LYS A 121 -6.94 30.15 -23.63
#